data_AF-A0A2N9HA47-F1
#
_entry.id   AF-A0A2N9HA47-F1
#
_cell.length_a   1.000
_cell.length_b   1.000
_cell.length_c   1.000
_cell.angle_alpha   90.00
_cell.angle_beta   90.00
_cell.angle_gamma   90.00
#
_symmetry.space_group_name_H-M   'P 1'
#
loop_
_entity.id
_entity.type
_entity.pdbx_description
1 polymer ?
#
loop_
_entity_poly.entity_id
_entity_poly.type
_entity_poly.pdbx_seq_one_letter_code
_entity_poly.pdbx_strand_id
1 'polypeptide(L)'
;MAPKKSVSSEDPRKKRLKSKASRDEPPSLDKSFASSEYSVRFHDDISRRTVVFGKIVDFPYFANHHIHIRELFQAQGWENFLSTRQKQYTTLVKHFYTHFELVHGKISSYVKGKSISLPHSTLASILGVPRTGAQRYATNSWVQFEGYDPLESIRQMCGNPNIQELSRPKIADLTLESRLIHHIIAHNILPRSGSYEYTSYLDLFIMWAILNKVKLDLAFYISWHMETCVKKKNGALPYGLHITTILNHFGVDFSGEKETRDVAHTDVYGETTMKQMRYEFKDDTWVKKNVAVMEEVGEEAQMDEAEAAGNEEPMQEDQEPRSAPSGSSRVNEDNFQLVLGRLDSLATSMGNIQTSIDNFSAMVTRKFSTYDEQFGTLETSIQEINERLINQGI
;
A
#
# COMPACT_ATOMS: atom_id res chain seq x y z
N MET A 1 -1.24 -39.51 -72.14
CA MET A 1 -1.22 -40.03 -70.76
C MET A 1 0.23 -40.18 -70.32
N ALA A 2 0.60 -39.51 -69.23
CA ALA A 2 1.97 -39.27 -68.79
C ALA A 2 2.64 -40.54 -68.19
N PRO A 3 3.97 -40.71 -68.34
CA PRO A 3 4.70 -41.87 -67.83
C PRO A 3 5.38 -41.61 -66.47
N LYS A 4 5.65 -42.70 -65.74
CA LYS A 4 6.58 -42.81 -64.59
C LYS A 4 7.83 -43.61 -65.01
N LYS A 5 8.94 -43.40 -64.24
CA LYS A 5 10.25 -44.12 -64.12
C LYS A 5 11.45 -43.32 -64.72
N SER A 6 12.37 -42.73 -63.93
CA SER A 6 13.50 -43.26 -63.12
C SER A 6 14.67 -43.77 -64.00
N VAL A 7 15.95 -43.33 -63.95
CA VAL A 7 16.98 -43.37 -62.87
C VAL A 7 18.33 -42.75 -63.37
N SER A 8 19.17 -42.19 -62.45
CA SER A 8 20.68 -42.07 -62.45
C SER A 8 21.37 -41.03 -63.37
N SER A 9 22.47 -40.32 -63.05
CA SER A 9 23.52 -40.36 -61.99
C SER A 9 24.39 -39.07 -62.01
N GLU A 10 25.14 -38.86 -60.91
CA GLU A 10 26.46 -38.20 -60.75
C GLU A 10 26.54 -36.95 -59.83
N ASP A 11 27.37 -37.08 -58.79
CA ASP A 11 27.93 -36.11 -57.83
C ASP A 11 29.45 -36.03 -58.12
N PRO A 12 30.22 -34.91 -57.99
CA PRO A 12 30.69 -34.42 -56.67
C PRO A 12 31.11 -32.92 -56.51
N ARG A 13 30.93 -32.39 -55.28
CA ARG A 13 31.79 -31.42 -54.53
C ARG A 13 32.34 -30.15 -55.24
N LYS A 14 32.03 -28.95 -54.69
CA LYS A 14 33.04 -27.92 -54.29
C LYS A 14 32.50 -26.70 -53.52
N LYS A 15 33.14 -26.48 -52.35
CA LYS A 15 33.59 -25.21 -51.73
C LYS A 15 32.59 -24.20 -51.14
N ARG A 16 32.62 -24.17 -49.80
CA ARG A 16 32.45 -23.02 -48.89
C ARG A 16 32.88 -21.69 -49.50
N LEU A 17 31.98 -20.71 -49.49
CA LEU A 17 32.30 -19.27 -49.46
C LEU A 17 31.52 -18.63 -48.31
N LYS A 18 32.28 -18.06 -47.37
CA LYS A 18 31.80 -17.24 -46.25
C LYS A 18 31.27 -15.91 -46.81
N SER A 19 30.07 -15.49 -46.43
CA SER A 19 29.62 -14.09 -46.49
C SER A 19 28.99 -13.75 -45.13
N LYS A 20 29.79 -13.17 -44.23
CA LYS A 20 29.87 -11.73 -43.92
C LYS A 20 28.80 -11.36 -42.89
N ALA A 21 29.26 -11.25 -41.64
CA ALA A 21 28.50 -10.82 -40.48
C ALA A 21 27.77 -9.50 -40.78
N SER A 22 26.45 -9.51 -40.63
CA SER A 22 25.72 -8.28 -40.32
C SER A 22 26.25 -7.80 -38.97
N ARG A 23 26.78 -6.58 -38.95
CA ARG A 23 27.07 -5.89 -37.70
C ARG A 23 25.77 -5.87 -36.89
N ASP A 24 25.81 -6.45 -35.70
CA ASP A 24 24.78 -6.27 -34.69
C ASP A 24 24.63 -4.76 -34.46
N GLU A 25 23.52 -4.21 -34.94
CA GLU A 25 23.00 -2.97 -34.42
C GLU A 25 22.74 -3.21 -32.92
N PRO A 26 23.22 -2.35 -32.01
CA PRO A 26 22.87 -2.50 -30.61
C PRO A 26 21.34 -2.48 -30.51
N PRO A 27 20.73 -3.38 -29.71
CA PRO A 27 19.28 -3.41 -29.57
C PRO A 27 18.81 -2.01 -29.21
N SER A 28 17.97 -1.42 -30.06
CA SER A 28 17.43 -0.09 -29.79
C SER A 28 16.77 -0.16 -28.43
N LEU A 29 17.31 0.57 -27.45
CA LEU A 29 16.69 0.71 -26.14
C LEU A 29 15.22 1.05 -26.38
N ASP A 30 14.33 0.18 -25.88
CA ASP A 30 12.92 0.50 -25.80
C ASP A 30 12.80 1.85 -25.10
N LYS A 31 12.35 2.88 -25.83
CA LYS A 31 12.24 4.26 -25.34
C LYS A 31 11.23 4.36 -24.17
N SER A 32 10.57 3.26 -23.82
CA SER A 32 9.66 3.14 -22.69
C SER A 32 10.36 3.10 -21.33
N PHE A 33 11.68 2.81 -21.28
CA PHE A 33 12.46 2.73 -20.03
C PHE A 33 13.63 3.70 -20.01
N ALA A 34 13.92 4.27 -18.84
CA ALA A 34 15.04 5.21 -18.67
C ALA A 34 16.42 4.53 -18.75
N SER A 35 16.50 3.23 -18.42
CA SER A 35 17.72 2.41 -18.51
C SER A 35 17.37 0.92 -18.63
N SER A 36 18.36 0.07 -18.91
CA SER A 36 18.19 -1.39 -18.94
C SER A 36 17.80 -1.97 -17.58
N GLU A 37 18.28 -1.38 -16.48
CA GLU A 37 17.93 -1.79 -15.11
C GLU A 37 16.43 -1.67 -14.84
N TYR A 38 15.80 -0.59 -15.31
CA TYR A 38 14.35 -0.40 -15.18
C TYR A 38 13.54 -1.37 -16.04
N SER A 39 14.07 -1.78 -17.20
CA SER A 39 13.44 -2.83 -18.01
C SER A 39 13.46 -4.17 -17.26
N VAL A 40 14.59 -4.54 -16.65
CA VAL A 40 14.69 -5.75 -15.80
C VAL A 40 13.71 -5.68 -14.63
N ARG A 41 13.72 -4.57 -13.87
CA ARG A 41 12.78 -4.36 -12.76
C ARG A 41 11.32 -4.43 -13.20
N PHE A 42 10.98 -3.91 -14.37
CA PHE A 42 9.63 -4.03 -14.91
C PHE A 42 9.24 -5.50 -15.09
N HIS A 43 10.05 -6.28 -15.82
CA HIS A 43 9.73 -7.65 -16.14
C HIS A 43 9.73 -8.56 -14.90
N ASP A 44 10.72 -8.41 -14.02
CA ASP A 44 10.93 -9.30 -12.88
C ASP A 44 10.01 -8.97 -11.70
N ASP A 45 9.83 -7.67 -11.38
CA ASP A 45 9.19 -7.26 -10.13
C ASP A 45 7.79 -6.67 -10.32
N ILE A 46 7.52 -5.96 -11.43
CA ILE A 46 6.34 -5.10 -11.56
C ILE A 46 5.27 -5.66 -12.51
N SER A 47 5.68 -6.29 -13.60
CA SER A 47 4.82 -6.64 -14.73
C SER A 47 3.65 -7.55 -14.35
N ARG A 48 3.85 -8.46 -13.39
CA ARG A 48 2.83 -9.42 -12.93
C ARG A 48 1.97 -8.92 -11.78
N ARG A 49 2.31 -7.77 -11.19
CA ARG A 49 1.58 -7.24 -10.02
C ARG A 49 0.23 -6.67 -10.42
N THR A 50 -0.79 -6.95 -9.63
CA THR A 50 -2.13 -6.37 -9.80
C THR A 50 -2.11 -4.88 -9.49
N VAL A 51 -2.82 -4.08 -10.27
CA VAL A 51 -3.04 -2.65 -10.00
C VAL A 51 -4.43 -2.48 -9.36
N VAL A 52 -4.48 -1.88 -8.17
CA VAL A 52 -5.74 -1.60 -7.47
C VAL A 52 -6.38 -0.35 -8.06
N PHE A 53 -7.60 -0.50 -8.57
CA PHE A 53 -8.37 0.57 -9.21
C PHE A 53 -8.85 1.62 -8.20
N GLY A 54 -9.47 1.18 -7.10
CA GLY A 54 -10.14 2.02 -6.11
C GLY A 54 -11.67 1.93 -6.22
N LYS A 55 -12.39 2.70 -5.40
CA LYS A 55 -13.85 2.83 -5.43
C LYS A 55 -14.28 4.29 -5.34
N ILE A 56 -15.35 4.64 -6.05
CA ILE A 56 -15.88 6.00 -6.14
C ILE A 56 -16.99 6.19 -5.12
N VAL A 57 -16.81 7.17 -4.22
CA VAL A 57 -17.80 7.51 -3.20
C VAL A 57 -18.85 8.43 -3.82
N ASP A 58 -20.10 7.95 -3.89
CA ASP A 58 -21.25 8.77 -4.25
C ASP A 58 -21.87 9.37 -2.98
N PHE A 59 -21.43 10.58 -2.62
CA PHE A 59 -21.94 11.27 -1.42
C PHE A 59 -23.45 11.57 -1.48
N PRO A 60 -24.03 11.99 -2.63
CA PRO A 60 -25.48 12.07 -2.79
C PRO A 60 -26.21 10.77 -2.46
N TYR A 61 -25.71 9.61 -2.91
CA TYR A 61 -26.31 8.32 -2.57
C TYR A 61 -26.41 8.12 -1.05
N PHE A 62 -25.32 8.35 -0.31
CA PHE A 62 -25.33 8.17 1.15
C PHE A 62 -26.27 9.14 1.87
N ALA A 63 -26.31 10.41 1.44
CA ALA A 63 -27.21 11.41 2.00
C ALA A 63 -28.69 11.03 1.82
N ASN A 64 -29.05 10.51 0.64
CA ASN A 64 -30.41 10.05 0.34
C ASN A 64 -30.82 8.79 1.12
N HIS A 65 -29.87 8.09 1.74
CA HIS A 65 -30.13 6.87 2.54
C HIS A 65 -29.77 7.07 4.02
N HIS A 66 -29.82 8.30 4.52
CA HIS A 66 -29.59 8.65 5.93
C HIS A 66 -28.25 8.19 6.52
N ILE A 67 -27.19 8.15 5.69
CA ILE A 67 -25.81 7.88 6.12
C ILE A 67 -25.00 9.17 6.03
N HIS A 68 -24.58 9.69 7.18
CA HIS A 68 -23.98 11.03 7.30
C HIS A 68 -22.44 11.07 7.20
N ILE A 69 -21.82 10.16 6.42
CA ILE A 69 -20.35 10.12 6.27
C ILE A 69 -19.76 11.31 5.50
N ARG A 70 -20.59 12.03 4.73
CA ARG A 70 -20.14 13.14 3.89
C ARG A 70 -19.42 14.22 4.71
N GLU A 71 -20.01 14.62 5.83
CA GLU A 71 -19.44 15.66 6.69
C GLU A 71 -18.06 15.29 7.24
N LEU A 72 -17.83 14.00 7.50
CA LEU A 72 -16.54 13.50 7.97
C LEU A 72 -15.45 13.69 6.91
N PHE A 73 -15.75 13.35 5.64
CA PHE A 73 -14.79 13.51 4.54
C PHE A 73 -14.66 14.96 4.03
N GLN A 74 -15.69 15.79 4.19
CA GLN A 74 -15.58 17.25 4.04
C GLN A 74 -14.66 17.84 5.10
N ALA A 75 -14.83 17.41 6.35
CA ALA A 75 -13.97 17.80 7.44
C ALA A 75 -12.52 17.35 7.20
N GLN A 76 -12.24 16.39 6.32
CA GLN A 76 -10.88 16.10 5.85
C GLN A 76 -10.47 16.92 4.62
N GLY A 77 -11.41 17.25 3.74
CA GLY A 77 -11.15 17.86 2.43
C GLY A 77 -10.86 16.82 1.35
N TRP A 78 -11.43 15.61 1.48
CA TRP A 78 -11.15 14.46 0.61
C TRP A 78 -12.29 14.14 -0.36
N GLU A 79 -13.36 14.95 -0.42
CA GLU A 79 -14.52 14.68 -1.27
C GLU A 79 -14.13 14.51 -2.75
N ASN A 80 -13.34 15.44 -3.29
CA ASN A 80 -12.93 15.40 -4.70
C ASN A 80 -12.10 14.16 -5.01
N PHE A 81 -11.14 13.84 -4.15
CA PHE A 81 -10.33 12.63 -4.27
C PHE A 81 -11.22 11.37 -4.30
N LEU A 82 -12.14 11.24 -3.34
CA LEU A 82 -13.02 10.07 -3.22
C LEU A 82 -14.08 9.97 -4.33
N SER A 83 -14.42 11.08 -4.98
CA SER A 83 -15.45 11.14 -6.04
C SER A 83 -14.84 11.11 -7.45
N THR A 84 -13.52 11.08 -7.58
CA THR A 84 -12.84 11.18 -8.88
C THR A 84 -13.19 9.98 -9.77
N ARG A 85 -13.70 10.26 -10.97
CA ARG A 85 -13.91 9.26 -12.03
C ARG A 85 -12.81 9.42 -13.06
N GLN A 86 -12.01 8.37 -13.25
CA GLN A 86 -10.94 8.36 -14.22
C GLN A 86 -10.70 6.94 -14.74
N LYS A 87 -10.31 6.86 -16.02
CA LYS A 87 -9.93 5.61 -16.68
C LYS A 87 -8.63 5.06 -16.10
N GLN A 88 -8.41 3.75 -16.14
CA GLN A 88 -7.15 3.14 -15.74
C GLN A 88 -6.37 2.57 -16.93
N TYR A 89 -5.15 3.07 -17.11
CA TYR A 89 -4.15 2.54 -18.03
C TYR A 89 -3.12 1.72 -17.25
N THR A 90 -3.40 0.43 -17.02
CA THR A 90 -2.60 -0.45 -16.14
C THR A 90 -1.13 -0.49 -16.53
N THR A 91 -0.84 -0.56 -17.84
CA THR A 91 0.55 -0.56 -18.34
C THR A 91 1.28 0.71 -17.91
N LEU A 92 0.69 1.89 -18.11
CA LEU A 92 1.29 3.16 -17.70
C LEU A 92 1.47 3.27 -16.18
N VAL A 93 0.50 2.77 -15.41
CA VAL A 93 0.63 2.70 -13.94
C VAL A 93 1.81 1.81 -13.54
N LYS A 94 2.02 0.69 -14.23
CA LYS A 94 3.18 -0.18 -13.99
C LYS A 94 4.49 0.50 -14.38
N HIS A 95 4.57 1.20 -15.50
CA HIS A 95 5.75 2.01 -15.85
C HIS A 95 6.04 3.09 -14.79
N PHE A 96 5.00 3.70 -14.22
CA PHE A 96 5.15 4.63 -13.11
C PHE A 96 5.82 3.96 -11.90
N TYR A 97 5.36 2.78 -11.50
CA TYR A 97 5.92 2.04 -10.36
C TYR A 97 7.29 1.44 -10.61
N THR A 98 7.61 1.08 -11.86
CA THR A 98 8.95 0.63 -12.25
C THR A 98 9.99 1.70 -11.94
N HIS A 99 9.68 2.96 -12.23
CA HIS A 99 10.58 4.09 -11.98
C HIS A 99 10.28 4.82 -10.66
N PHE A 100 9.41 4.26 -9.82
CA PHE A 100 9.01 4.90 -8.57
C PHE A 100 10.16 4.90 -7.57
N GLU A 101 10.43 6.09 -7.03
CA GLU A 101 11.29 6.32 -5.88
C GLU A 101 10.65 7.36 -4.97
N LEU A 102 10.74 7.16 -3.65
CA LEU A 102 10.37 8.15 -2.65
C LEU A 102 11.62 8.57 -1.89
N VAL A 103 12.05 9.83 -2.09
CA VAL A 103 13.26 10.37 -1.47
C VAL A 103 12.91 11.72 -0.84
N HIS A 104 13.16 11.85 0.47
CA HIS A 104 12.89 13.08 1.25
C HIS A 104 11.47 13.64 1.05
N GLY A 105 10.44 12.79 1.02
CA GLY A 105 9.04 13.22 0.86
C GLY A 105 8.68 13.71 -0.56
N LYS A 106 9.48 13.32 -1.57
CA LYS A 106 9.24 13.58 -2.98
C LYS A 106 9.21 12.27 -3.75
N ILE A 107 8.12 12.02 -4.46
CA ILE A 107 8.03 10.91 -5.41
C ILE A 107 8.68 11.34 -6.73
N SER A 108 9.53 10.49 -7.28
CA SER A 108 10.03 10.58 -8.66
C SER A 108 9.60 9.35 -9.46
N SER A 109 9.35 9.56 -10.75
CA SER A 109 9.06 8.50 -11.71
C SER A 109 9.36 8.95 -13.15
N TYR A 110 9.25 8.04 -14.11
CA TYR A 110 9.43 8.28 -15.53
C TYR A 110 8.45 7.43 -16.34
N VAL A 111 7.68 8.06 -17.23
CA VAL A 111 6.71 7.37 -18.09
C VAL A 111 6.69 8.02 -19.47
N LYS A 112 6.90 7.22 -20.54
CA LYS A 112 6.85 7.64 -21.95
C LYS A 112 7.57 8.97 -22.24
N GLY A 113 8.84 9.09 -21.83
CA GLY A 113 9.61 10.31 -22.10
C GLY A 113 9.40 11.45 -21.11
N LYS A 114 8.51 11.31 -20.13
CA LYS A 114 8.19 12.36 -19.15
C LYS A 114 8.76 12.00 -17.78
N SER A 115 9.66 12.86 -17.28
CA SER A 115 10.10 12.82 -15.88
C SER A 115 9.02 13.41 -14.98
N ILE A 116 8.63 12.65 -13.98
CA ILE A 116 7.59 13.01 -13.02
C ILE A 116 8.26 13.37 -11.70
N SER A 117 7.98 14.56 -11.20
CA SER A 117 8.47 15.02 -9.90
C SER A 117 7.30 15.50 -9.04
N LEU A 118 7.04 14.78 -7.97
CA LEU A 118 5.86 14.90 -7.13
C LEU A 118 6.28 15.12 -5.67
N PRO A 119 6.71 16.35 -5.30
CA PRO A 119 6.70 16.72 -3.89
C PRO A 119 5.27 16.65 -3.38
N HIS A 120 5.07 16.42 -2.08
CA HIS A 120 3.72 16.24 -1.55
C HIS A 120 2.78 17.42 -1.85
N SER A 121 3.29 18.65 -1.96
CA SER A 121 2.50 19.83 -2.36
C SER A 121 1.91 19.70 -3.77
N THR A 122 2.70 19.28 -4.75
CA THR A 122 2.25 19.03 -6.12
C THR A 122 1.27 17.86 -6.16
N LEU A 123 1.57 16.76 -5.45
CA LEU A 123 0.67 15.61 -5.36
C LEU A 123 -0.69 16.02 -4.80
N ALA A 124 -0.71 16.78 -3.69
CA ALA A 124 -1.94 17.25 -3.08
C ALA A 124 -2.74 18.18 -3.99
N SER A 125 -2.07 19.07 -4.71
CA SER A 125 -2.68 19.98 -5.68
C SER A 125 -3.36 19.21 -6.83
N ILE A 126 -2.67 18.23 -7.42
CA ILE A 126 -3.21 17.39 -8.50
C ILE A 126 -4.44 16.60 -8.03
N LEU A 127 -4.38 16.06 -6.81
CA LEU A 127 -5.46 15.25 -6.24
C LEU A 127 -6.59 16.09 -5.61
N GLY A 128 -6.45 17.41 -5.56
CA GLY A 128 -7.43 18.32 -4.98
C GLY A 128 -7.64 18.11 -3.48
N VAL A 129 -6.59 17.80 -2.72
CA VAL A 129 -6.62 17.53 -1.27
C VAL A 129 -5.79 18.54 -0.49
N PRO A 130 -6.14 18.86 0.77
CA PRO A 130 -5.36 19.80 1.57
C PRO A 130 -4.01 19.19 2.01
N ARG A 131 -3.06 20.08 2.30
CA ARG A 131 -1.72 19.76 2.84
C ARG A 131 -1.62 19.89 4.36
N THR A 132 -2.75 19.88 5.05
CA THR A 132 -2.83 20.07 6.50
C THR A 132 -3.15 18.76 7.20
N GLY A 133 -2.71 18.63 8.46
CA GLY A 133 -3.04 17.50 9.31
C GLY A 133 -1.85 16.67 9.77
N ALA A 134 -2.14 15.65 10.57
CA ALA A 134 -1.14 14.77 11.13
C ALA A 134 -0.46 13.90 10.06
N GLN A 135 0.82 13.64 10.27
CA GLN A 135 1.68 12.80 9.44
C GLN A 135 2.23 11.66 10.31
N ARG A 136 1.43 10.60 10.49
CA ARG A 136 1.79 9.44 11.30
C ARG A 136 1.49 8.15 10.53
N TYR A 137 2.54 7.43 10.13
CA TYR A 137 2.42 6.18 9.40
C TYR A 137 3.09 5.05 10.19
N ALA A 138 2.36 4.46 11.14
CA ALA A 138 2.81 3.28 11.88
C ALA A 138 1.87 2.10 11.60
N THR A 139 2.44 0.97 11.17
CA THR A 139 1.66 -0.19 10.72
C THR A 139 1.61 -1.34 11.71
N ASN A 140 2.58 -1.41 12.63
CA ASN A 140 2.84 -2.60 13.44
C ASN A 140 2.47 -2.42 14.93
N SER A 141 2.02 -1.23 15.32
CA SER A 141 1.65 -0.90 16.69
C SER A 141 0.56 0.17 16.71
N TRP A 142 -0.11 0.31 17.85
CA TRP A 142 -0.96 1.46 18.12
C TRP A 142 -0.17 2.76 17.92
N VAL A 143 -0.75 3.71 17.20
CA VAL A 143 -0.14 5.01 16.94
C VAL A 143 -0.10 5.81 18.24
N GLN A 144 1.03 6.41 18.56
CA GLN A 144 1.13 7.39 19.64
C GLN A 144 0.84 8.78 19.05
N PHE A 145 -0.30 9.35 19.43
CA PHE A 145 -0.74 10.66 18.96
C PHE A 145 -1.56 11.35 20.05
N GLU A 146 -1.36 12.66 20.20
CA GLU A 146 -2.07 13.45 21.22
C GLU A 146 -3.59 13.40 20.99
N GLY A 147 -4.33 13.05 22.03
CA GLY A 147 -5.78 12.89 21.98
C GLY A 147 -6.27 11.55 21.39
N TYR A 148 -5.38 10.69 20.89
CA TYR A 148 -5.76 9.35 20.43
C TYR A 148 -5.64 8.33 21.57
N ASP A 149 -6.78 7.90 22.11
CA ASP A 149 -6.90 6.74 22.98
C ASP A 149 -7.40 5.54 22.15
N PRO A 150 -6.56 4.52 21.92
CA PRO A 150 -6.95 3.32 21.18
C PRO A 150 -8.19 2.59 21.72
N LEU A 151 -8.33 2.48 23.05
CA LEU A 151 -9.43 1.74 23.66
C LEU A 151 -10.74 2.49 23.48
N GLU A 152 -10.73 3.80 23.76
CA GLU A 152 -11.93 4.63 23.58
C GLU A 152 -12.32 4.75 22.11
N SER A 153 -11.33 4.80 21.22
CA SER A 153 -11.55 4.75 19.78
C SER A 153 -12.26 3.45 19.33
N ILE A 154 -11.86 2.30 19.85
CA ILE A 154 -12.53 1.03 19.52
C ILE A 154 -13.97 1.04 20.03
N ARG A 155 -14.22 1.55 21.25
CA ARG A 155 -15.58 1.68 21.80
C ARG A 155 -16.47 2.53 20.91
N GLN A 156 -15.96 3.67 20.43
CA GLN A 156 -16.65 4.54 19.48
C GLN A 156 -16.95 3.81 18.17
N MET A 157 -15.96 3.14 17.58
CA MET A 157 -16.10 2.45 16.29
C MET A 157 -17.11 1.30 16.33
N CYS A 158 -17.10 0.54 17.42
CA CYS A 158 -18.02 -0.58 17.65
C CYS A 158 -19.37 -0.15 18.24
N GLY A 159 -19.52 1.12 18.65
CA GLY A 159 -20.70 1.60 19.37
C GLY A 159 -20.94 0.85 20.68
N ASN A 160 -19.89 0.34 21.32
CA ASN A 160 -19.96 -0.50 22.50
C ASN A 160 -19.03 0.03 23.61
N PRO A 161 -19.55 0.76 24.62
CA PRO A 161 -18.75 1.32 25.70
C PRO A 161 -18.21 0.27 26.68
N ASN A 162 -18.72 -0.97 26.62
CA ASN A 162 -18.36 -2.02 27.57
C ASN A 162 -17.09 -2.79 27.19
N ILE A 163 -16.44 -2.46 26.06
CA ILE A 163 -15.17 -3.09 25.68
C ILE A 163 -14.09 -2.70 26.69
N GLN A 164 -13.49 -3.69 27.34
CA GLN A 164 -12.46 -3.49 28.37
C GLN A 164 -11.04 -3.78 27.86
N GLU A 165 -10.92 -4.68 26.89
CA GLU A 165 -9.64 -5.13 26.38
C GLU A 165 -9.24 -4.42 25.10
N LEU A 166 -7.98 -3.98 25.04
CA LEU A 166 -7.42 -3.36 23.85
C LEU A 166 -7.07 -4.44 22.81
N SER A 167 -7.95 -4.63 21.84
CA SER A 167 -7.76 -5.55 20.73
C SER A 167 -8.30 -4.96 19.42
N ARG A 168 -7.82 -5.46 18.27
CA ARG A 168 -8.32 -5.00 16.97
C ARG A 168 -9.72 -5.59 16.74
N PRO A 169 -10.76 -4.77 16.54
CA PRO A 169 -12.12 -5.28 16.38
C PRO A 169 -12.27 -6.07 15.07
N LYS A 170 -13.18 -7.04 15.05
CA LYS A 170 -13.59 -7.64 13.77
C LYS A 170 -14.49 -6.65 13.04
N ILE A 171 -14.49 -6.70 11.72
CA ILE A 171 -15.33 -5.79 10.91
C ILE A 171 -16.84 -6.00 11.17
N ALA A 172 -17.23 -7.21 11.57
CA ALA A 172 -18.59 -7.49 11.96
C ALA A 172 -19.04 -6.75 13.22
N ASP A 173 -18.11 -6.32 14.07
CA ASP A 173 -18.36 -5.62 15.33
C ASP A 173 -18.42 -4.09 15.15
N LEU A 174 -17.97 -3.58 14.00
CA LEU A 174 -18.05 -2.16 13.67
C LEU A 174 -19.49 -1.74 13.42
N THR A 175 -19.82 -0.52 13.87
CA THR A 175 -21.03 0.19 13.42
C THR A 175 -21.06 0.31 11.90
N LEU A 176 -22.25 0.49 11.31
CA LEU A 176 -22.39 0.66 9.87
C LEU A 176 -21.50 1.79 9.33
N GLU A 177 -21.51 2.94 10.00
CA GLU A 177 -20.69 4.10 9.66
C GLU A 177 -19.19 3.78 9.70
N SER A 178 -18.71 3.20 10.80
CA SER A 178 -17.29 2.83 10.95
C SER A 178 -16.85 1.77 9.94
N ARG A 179 -17.72 0.82 9.61
CA ARG A 179 -17.47 -0.18 8.57
C ARG A 179 -17.38 0.43 7.17
N LEU A 180 -18.23 1.41 6.85
CA LEU A 180 -18.13 2.15 5.59
C LEU A 180 -16.83 2.96 5.50
N ILE A 181 -16.46 3.64 6.59
CA ILE A 181 -15.20 4.37 6.67
C ILE A 181 -14.01 3.42 6.49
N HIS A 182 -14.01 2.26 7.18
CA HIS A 182 -12.99 1.23 7.02
C HIS A 182 -12.86 0.79 5.55
N HIS A 183 -13.99 0.53 4.90
CA HIS A 183 -14.00 0.08 3.51
C HIS A 183 -13.45 1.17 2.56
N ILE A 184 -13.80 2.44 2.79
CA ILE A 184 -13.23 3.58 2.07
C ILE A 184 -11.72 3.67 2.32
N ILE A 185 -11.27 3.47 3.56
CA ILE A 185 -9.84 3.42 3.87
C ILE A 185 -9.17 2.30 3.06
N ALA A 186 -9.69 1.08 3.12
CA ALA A 186 -9.05 -0.08 2.52
C ALA A 186 -9.08 -0.10 0.97
N HIS A 187 -10.00 0.64 0.34
CA HIS A 187 -10.10 0.74 -1.12
C HIS A 187 -9.47 2.02 -1.70
N ASN A 188 -9.43 3.13 -0.96
CA ASN A 188 -9.06 4.44 -1.49
C ASN A 188 -7.90 5.12 -0.76
N ILE A 189 -7.86 5.06 0.57
CA ILE A 189 -6.83 5.76 1.37
C ILE A 189 -5.57 4.92 1.53
N LEU A 190 -5.73 3.62 1.76
CA LEU A 190 -4.69 2.61 1.82
C LEU A 190 -5.11 1.39 0.97
N PRO A 191 -5.21 1.55 -0.38
CA PRO A 191 -5.70 0.51 -1.27
C PRO A 191 -4.84 -0.74 -1.19
N ARG A 192 -5.44 -1.88 -0.85
CA ARG A 192 -4.75 -3.18 -0.76
C ARG A 192 -5.47 -4.23 -1.60
N SER A 193 -4.78 -5.32 -1.94
CA SER A 193 -5.40 -6.53 -2.51
C SER A 193 -5.58 -7.59 -1.42
N GLY A 194 -6.50 -8.53 -1.65
CA GLY A 194 -6.75 -9.65 -0.75
C GLY A 194 -7.85 -9.36 0.27
N SER A 195 -7.75 -9.96 1.46
CA SER A 195 -8.81 -9.87 2.48
C SER A 195 -8.99 -8.45 3.00
N TYR A 196 -10.25 -8.00 2.93
CA TYR A 196 -10.72 -6.78 3.57
C TYR A 196 -11.35 -7.04 4.92
N GLU A 197 -11.18 -8.23 5.51
CA GLU A 197 -11.86 -8.63 6.75
C GLU A 197 -11.17 -8.17 8.04
N TYR A 198 -9.95 -7.64 7.92
CA TYR A 198 -9.11 -7.25 9.05
C TYR A 198 -8.87 -5.74 9.10
N THR A 199 -8.90 -5.18 10.30
CA THR A 199 -8.45 -3.80 10.57
C THR A 199 -6.97 -3.80 10.96
N SER A 200 -6.14 -3.05 10.23
CA SER A 200 -4.75 -2.78 10.64
C SER A 200 -4.71 -1.70 11.74
N TYR A 201 -3.60 -1.58 12.47
CA TYR A 201 -3.43 -0.48 13.45
C TYR A 201 -3.54 0.89 12.78
N LEU A 202 -3.03 1.00 11.54
CA LEU A 202 -3.12 2.22 10.75
C LEU A 202 -4.56 2.51 10.30
N ASP A 203 -5.35 1.47 9.98
CA ASP A 203 -6.75 1.62 9.61
C ASP A 203 -7.55 2.20 10.77
N LEU A 204 -7.31 1.70 11.98
CA LEU A 204 -7.97 2.17 13.20
C LEU A 204 -7.59 3.62 13.50
N PHE A 205 -6.31 3.99 13.39
CA PHE A 205 -5.89 5.37 13.57
C PHE A 205 -6.52 6.33 12.56
N ILE A 206 -6.56 5.97 11.27
CA ILE A 206 -7.17 6.81 10.24
C ILE A 206 -8.68 6.91 10.45
N MET A 207 -9.34 5.80 10.82
CA MET A 207 -10.77 5.78 11.09
C MET A 207 -11.12 6.66 12.30
N TRP A 208 -10.33 6.61 13.38
CA TRP A 208 -10.46 7.50 14.52
C TRP A 208 -10.35 8.97 14.10
N ALA A 209 -9.34 9.29 13.30
CA ALA A 209 -9.12 10.66 12.84
C ALA A 209 -10.28 11.17 11.98
N ILE A 210 -10.86 10.32 11.12
CA ILE A 210 -12.04 10.67 10.33
C ILE A 210 -13.25 10.90 11.23
N LEU A 211 -13.56 9.97 12.14
CA LEU A 211 -14.70 10.04 13.07
C LEU A 211 -14.61 11.28 13.97
N ASN A 212 -13.40 11.64 14.42
CA ASN A 212 -13.16 12.77 15.30
C ASN A 212 -12.76 14.06 14.56
N LYS A 213 -12.87 14.08 13.22
CA LYS A 213 -12.55 15.23 12.36
C LYS A 213 -11.13 15.78 12.56
N VAL A 214 -10.19 14.93 13.00
CA VAL A 214 -8.77 15.26 13.10
C VAL A 214 -8.20 15.22 11.69
N LYS A 215 -7.67 16.36 11.23
CA LYS A 215 -7.12 16.49 9.88
C LYS A 215 -5.94 15.55 9.67
N LEU A 216 -5.97 14.82 8.56
CA LEU A 216 -4.87 13.99 8.10
C LEU A 216 -4.34 14.48 6.75
N ASP A 217 -3.02 14.43 6.61
CA ASP A 217 -2.36 14.82 5.39
C ASP A 217 -2.35 13.68 4.36
N LEU A 218 -3.38 13.62 3.51
CA LEU A 218 -3.59 12.51 2.59
C LEU A 218 -2.44 12.31 1.59
N ALA A 219 -1.80 13.37 1.12
CA ALA A 219 -0.67 13.23 0.20
C ALA A 219 0.55 12.55 0.86
N PHE A 220 0.73 12.76 2.17
CA PHE A 220 1.72 12.00 2.96
C PHE A 220 1.32 10.52 3.09
N TYR A 221 0.06 10.22 3.40
CA TYR A 221 -0.40 8.82 3.48
C TYR A 221 -0.27 8.09 2.15
N ILE A 222 -0.62 8.75 1.04
CA ILE A 222 -0.50 8.19 -0.31
C ILE A 222 0.95 7.83 -0.63
N SER A 223 1.89 8.77 -0.43
CA SER A 223 3.30 8.53 -0.78
C SER A 223 3.93 7.39 0.03
N TRP A 224 3.70 7.38 1.35
CA TRP A 224 4.19 6.32 2.23
C TRP A 224 3.54 4.97 1.94
N HIS A 225 2.25 4.96 1.58
CA HIS A 225 1.57 3.74 1.19
C HIS A 225 2.08 3.20 -0.16
N MET A 226 2.31 4.06 -1.15
CA MET A 226 2.96 3.68 -2.41
C MET A 226 4.32 3.05 -2.16
N GLU A 227 5.16 3.66 -1.31
CA GLU A 227 6.48 3.14 -0.96
C GLU A 227 6.39 1.78 -0.23
N THR A 228 5.48 1.67 0.72
CA THR A 228 5.27 0.42 1.47
C THR A 228 4.82 -0.70 0.53
N CYS A 229 3.91 -0.42 -0.40
CA CYS A 229 3.38 -1.42 -1.33
C CYS A 229 4.43 -1.80 -2.37
N VAL A 230 5.16 -0.86 -2.98
CA VAL A 230 6.14 -1.18 -4.02
C VAL A 230 7.28 -2.06 -3.49
N LYS A 231 7.69 -1.89 -2.23
CA LYS A 231 8.73 -2.71 -1.56
C LYS A 231 8.28 -4.14 -1.25
N LYS A 232 6.98 -4.42 -1.19
CA LYS A 232 6.47 -5.78 -0.98
C LYS A 232 6.60 -6.61 -2.26
N LYS A 233 7.30 -7.74 -2.17
CA LYS A 233 7.34 -8.74 -3.24
C LYS A 233 5.92 -9.23 -3.52
N ASN A 234 5.52 -9.24 -4.79
CA ASN A 234 4.19 -9.66 -5.26
C ASN A 234 2.98 -8.88 -4.68
N GLY A 235 3.17 -7.79 -3.93
CA GLY A 235 2.06 -7.00 -3.42
C GLY A 235 1.29 -6.28 -4.53
N ALA A 236 0.05 -5.88 -4.32
CA ALA A 236 -0.62 -5.03 -5.31
C ALA A 236 -0.01 -3.62 -5.38
N LEU A 237 -0.22 -2.95 -6.52
CA LEU A 237 0.19 -1.59 -6.80
C LEU A 237 -1.03 -0.66 -6.63
N PRO A 238 -1.05 0.22 -5.63
CA PRO A 238 -2.24 1.00 -5.31
C PRO A 238 -2.44 2.19 -6.28
N TYR A 239 -3.62 2.82 -6.18
CA TYR A 239 -3.95 4.11 -6.78
C TYR A 239 -3.98 4.17 -8.31
N GLY A 240 -4.37 3.11 -9.01
CA GLY A 240 -4.35 3.07 -10.49
C GLY A 240 -5.15 4.20 -11.15
N LEU A 241 -6.32 4.54 -10.58
CA LEU A 241 -7.16 5.65 -11.03
C LEU A 241 -6.46 7.02 -10.84
N HIS A 242 -5.89 7.27 -9.66
CA HIS A 242 -5.24 8.55 -9.35
C HIS A 242 -3.90 8.71 -10.06
N ILE A 243 -3.16 7.62 -10.29
CA ILE A 243 -1.92 7.67 -11.08
C ILE A 243 -2.24 8.10 -12.51
N THR A 244 -3.33 7.65 -13.12
CA THR A 244 -3.73 8.16 -14.44
C THR A 244 -3.97 9.68 -14.43
N THR A 245 -4.58 10.20 -13.37
CA THR A 245 -4.76 11.66 -13.17
C THR A 245 -3.42 12.39 -13.07
N ILE A 246 -2.47 11.82 -12.32
CA ILE A 246 -1.10 12.33 -12.21
C ILE A 246 -0.41 12.34 -13.59
N LEU A 247 -0.46 11.23 -14.33
CA LEU A 247 0.19 11.14 -15.63
C LEU A 247 -0.37 12.16 -16.64
N ASN A 248 -1.69 12.38 -16.62
CA ASN A 248 -2.33 13.41 -17.44
C ASN A 248 -1.81 14.82 -17.09
N HIS A 249 -1.65 15.13 -15.81
CA HIS A 249 -1.09 16.42 -15.37
C HIS A 249 0.33 16.68 -15.91
N PHE A 250 1.16 15.64 -16.00
CA PHE A 250 2.51 15.74 -16.57
C PHE A 250 2.54 15.68 -18.12
N GLY A 251 1.37 15.63 -18.77
CA GLY A 251 1.26 15.58 -20.23
C GLY A 251 1.84 14.30 -20.82
N VAL A 252 1.69 13.17 -20.12
CA VAL A 252 2.00 11.85 -20.68
C VAL A 252 0.98 11.54 -21.76
N ASP A 253 1.46 11.18 -22.94
CA ASP A 253 0.59 10.85 -24.07
C ASP A 253 -0.01 9.44 -23.92
N PHE A 254 -1.34 9.36 -23.86
CA PHE A 254 -2.08 8.10 -23.78
C PHE A 254 -2.47 7.56 -25.16
N SER A 255 -2.11 8.24 -26.25
CA SER A 255 -2.36 7.75 -27.61
C SER A 255 -1.68 6.39 -27.83
N GLY A 256 -2.43 5.48 -28.45
CA GLY A 256 -2.00 4.10 -28.69
C GLY A 256 -2.02 3.18 -27.46
N GLU A 257 -2.27 3.70 -26.26
CA GLU A 257 -2.40 2.89 -25.05
C GLU A 257 -3.77 2.22 -24.99
N LYS A 258 -3.78 0.91 -24.76
CA LYS A 258 -5.03 0.19 -24.49
C LYS A 258 -5.45 0.48 -23.06
N GLU A 259 -6.55 1.23 -22.91
CA GLU A 259 -7.22 1.34 -21.61
C GLU A 259 -7.54 -0.06 -21.09
N THR A 260 -7.22 -0.30 -19.82
CA THR A 260 -7.41 -1.61 -19.21
C THR A 260 -8.74 -1.72 -18.49
N ARG A 261 -9.25 -0.60 -17.94
CA ARG A 261 -10.50 -0.57 -17.18
C ARG A 261 -11.10 0.83 -17.16
N ASP A 262 -12.37 0.94 -17.52
CA ASP A 262 -13.21 2.12 -17.29
C ASP A 262 -13.99 1.95 -15.97
N VAL A 263 -14.57 3.03 -15.48
CA VAL A 263 -15.39 3.02 -14.25
C VAL A 263 -16.65 2.18 -14.47
N ALA A 264 -16.80 1.10 -13.69
CA ALA A 264 -18.00 0.29 -13.67
C ALA A 264 -18.98 0.72 -12.56
N HIS A 265 -20.25 0.29 -12.66
CA HIS A 265 -21.24 0.55 -11.61
C HIS A 265 -20.85 -0.08 -10.26
N THR A 266 -20.13 -1.20 -10.27
CA THR A 266 -19.62 -1.91 -9.07
C THR A 266 -18.48 -1.17 -8.37
N ASP A 267 -17.79 -0.26 -9.07
CA ASP A 267 -16.74 0.59 -8.51
C ASP A 267 -17.33 1.75 -7.69
N VAL A 268 -18.60 2.08 -7.90
CA VAL A 268 -19.29 3.14 -7.16
C VAL A 268 -19.91 2.56 -5.88
N TYR A 269 -19.75 3.26 -4.77
CA TYR A 269 -20.46 2.91 -3.54
C TYR A 269 -21.97 3.10 -3.75
N GLY A 270 -22.72 2.07 -3.40
CA GLY A 270 -24.16 2.01 -3.65
C GLY A 270 -24.75 0.73 -3.07
N GLU A 271 -25.97 0.39 -3.49
CA GLU A 271 -26.74 -0.74 -2.95
C GLU A 271 -25.95 -2.06 -2.98
N THR A 272 -25.22 -2.35 -4.06
CA THR A 272 -24.37 -3.55 -4.18
C THR A 272 -23.32 -3.62 -3.09
N THR A 273 -22.66 -2.50 -2.76
CA THR A 273 -21.65 -2.46 -1.69
C THR A 273 -22.31 -2.69 -0.32
N MET A 274 -23.50 -2.12 -0.11
CA MET A 274 -24.25 -2.32 1.15
C MET A 274 -24.69 -3.78 1.33
N LYS A 275 -25.16 -4.43 0.25
CA LYS A 275 -25.49 -5.86 0.22
C LYS A 275 -24.27 -6.72 0.53
N GLN A 276 -23.10 -6.42 -0.06
CA GLN A 276 -21.83 -7.12 0.26
C GLN A 276 -21.42 -6.96 1.73
N MET A 277 -21.76 -5.81 2.34
CA MET A 277 -21.58 -5.60 3.77
C MET A 277 -22.67 -6.26 4.64
N ARG A 278 -23.63 -6.97 4.04
CA ARG A 278 -24.79 -7.59 4.70
C ARG A 278 -25.72 -6.58 5.34
N TYR A 279 -25.91 -5.42 4.70
CA TYR A 279 -26.89 -4.43 5.08
C TYR A 279 -27.96 -4.27 4.00
N GLU A 280 -29.20 -4.08 4.44
CA GLU A 280 -30.34 -3.76 3.59
C GLU A 280 -31.05 -2.51 4.11
N PHE A 281 -31.58 -1.70 3.19
CA PHE A 281 -32.37 -0.53 3.53
C PHE A 281 -33.85 -0.91 3.53
N LYS A 282 -34.49 -0.86 4.70
CA LYS A 282 -35.90 -1.21 4.92
C LYS A 282 -36.53 -0.20 5.86
N ASP A 283 -37.75 0.23 5.54
CA ASP A 283 -38.53 1.18 6.37
C ASP A 283 -37.69 2.40 6.78
N ASP A 284 -36.99 2.98 5.81
CA ASP A 284 -36.12 4.15 5.98
C ASP A 284 -34.91 3.95 6.92
N THR A 285 -34.57 2.70 7.21
CA THR A 285 -33.50 2.33 8.15
C THR A 285 -32.60 1.23 7.58
N TRP A 286 -31.30 1.27 7.91
CA TRP A 286 -30.37 0.21 7.57
C TRP A 286 -30.41 -0.92 8.59
N VAL A 287 -30.69 -2.14 8.12
CA VAL A 287 -30.75 -3.35 8.95
C VAL A 287 -29.66 -4.32 8.54
N LYS A 288 -28.96 -4.88 9.53
CA LYS A 288 -27.96 -5.93 9.31
C LYS A 288 -28.67 -7.26 9.03
N LYS A 289 -28.41 -7.86 7.87
CA LYS A 289 -28.93 -9.19 7.53
C LYS A 289 -28.23 -10.26 8.37
N ASN A 290 -28.97 -10.84 9.31
CA ASN A 290 -28.62 -12.11 9.95
C ASN A 290 -29.24 -13.25 9.13
N VAL A 291 -28.52 -13.77 8.15
CA VAL A 291 -28.93 -15.01 7.49
C VAL A 291 -28.08 -16.13 8.09
N ALA A 292 -28.74 -17.01 8.85
CA ALA A 292 -28.17 -18.31 9.20
C ALA A 292 -27.73 -19.00 7.91
N VAL A 293 -26.57 -19.64 7.93
CA VAL A 293 -25.93 -20.33 6.79
C VAL A 293 -26.97 -21.05 5.93
N MET A 294 -27.37 -20.44 4.82
CA MET A 294 -27.88 -21.12 3.65
C MET A 294 -26.93 -20.74 2.53
N GLU A 295 -26.18 -21.75 2.07
CA GLU A 295 -25.53 -21.73 0.78
C GLU A 295 -26.59 -21.43 -0.29
N GLU A 296 -26.68 -20.17 -0.71
CA GLU A 296 -27.09 -19.87 -2.07
C GLU A 296 -25.81 -19.67 -2.88
N VAL A 297 -25.41 -20.75 -3.53
CA VAL A 297 -24.48 -20.73 -4.66
C VAL A 297 -25.14 -19.89 -5.76
N GLY A 298 -24.64 -18.68 -5.94
CA GLY A 298 -24.92 -17.83 -7.10
C GLY A 298 -23.62 -17.62 -7.86
N GLU A 299 -23.49 -18.31 -8.99
CA GLU A 299 -22.43 -18.13 -9.99
C GLU A 299 -22.28 -16.64 -10.32
N GLU A 300 -21.11 -16.04 -10.05
CA GLU A 300 -20.41 -15.05 -10.89
C GLU A 300 -19.03 -14.76 -10.25
N ALA A 301 -18.15 -15.77 -10.32
CA ALA A 301 -16.72 -15.61 -10.13
C ALA A 301 -16.01 -16.49 -11.17
N GLN A 302 -16.23 -16.16 -12.45
CA GLN A 302 -15.38 -16.63 -13.53
C GLN A 302 -14.99 -15.44 -14.38
N MET A 303 -13.82 -14.89 -14.10
CA MET A 303 -12.94 -14.36 -15.13
C MET A 303 -11.49 -14.42 -14.62
N ASP A 304 -10.76 -15.33 -15.26
CA ASP A 304 -9.31 -15.50 -15.35
C ASP A 304 -8.51 -15.78 -14.06
N GLU A 305 -8.79 -16.93 -13.47
CA GLU A 305 -7.85 -17.69 -12.64
C GLU A 305 -7.45 -18.96 -13.39
N ALA A 306 -6.65 -18.79 -14.45
CA ALA A 306 -5.91 -19.88 -15.06
C ALA A 306 -4.44 -19.45 -15.13
N GLU A 307 -3.60 -20.21 -14.42
CA GLU A 307 -2.14 -20.04 -14.23
C GLU A 307 -1.69 -19.23 -13.01
N ALA A 308 -2.12 -19.66 -11.82
CA ALA A 308 -1.38 -19.44 -10.58
C ALA A 308 -1.47 -20.67 -9.66
N ALA A 309 -1.20 -21.87 -10.19
CA ALA A 309 -0.93 -23.04 -9.36
C ALA A 309 0.53 -22.94 -8.87
N GLY A 310 0.74 -22.65 -7.59
CA GLY A 310 2.05 -22.71 -6.96
C GLY A 310 2.17 -22.05 -5.59
N ASN A 311 1.77 -22.81 -4.56
CA ASN A 311 2.06 -22.63 -3.13
C ASN A 311 1.43 -21.46 -2.38
N GLU A 312 0.26 -21.73 -1.80
CA GLU A 312 -0.17 -21.11 -0.54
C GLU A 312 -0.05 -22.16 0.57
N GLU A 313 0.73 -21.88 1.61
CA GLU A 313 0.57 -22.56 2.91
C GLU A 313 -0.17 -21.62 3.87
N PRO A 314 -1.25 -22.10 4.53
CA PRO A 314 -1.96 -21.34 5.55
C PRO A 314 -1.22 -21.37 6.89
N MET A 315 -1.26 -20.25 7.60
CA MET A 315 -0.87 -20.18 9.02
C MET A 315 -1.73 -21.11 9.87
N GLN A 316 -1.12 -22.08 10.56
CA GLN A 316 -1.71 -22.75 11.73
C GLN A 316 -0.69 -22.85 12.87
N GLU A 317 -1.19 -22.53 14.06
CA GLU A 317 -0.54 -22.70 15.37
C GLU A 317 -0.46 -24.18 15.78
N ASP A 318 0.52 -24.45 16.65
CA ASP A 318 1.00 -25.74 17.14
C ASP A 318 -0.07 -26.79 17.52
N GLN A 319 0.04 -27.99 16.92
CA GLN A 319 -0.25 -29.28 17.58
C GLN A 319 0.77 -30.35 17.15
N GLU A 320 1.29 -31.11 18.12
CA GLU A 320 2.30 -32.17 17.94
C GLU A 320 1.86 -33.31 17.00
N PRO A 321 2.74 -33.85 16.14
CA PRO A 321 2.43 -35.03 15.33
C PRO A 321 2.96 -36.35 15.93
N ARG A 322 2.15 -37.41 15.85
CA ARG A 322 2.57 -38.82 16.01
C ARG A 322 3.10 -39.41 14.69
N SER A 323 4.34 -39.90 14.75
CA SER A 323 4.96 -41.08 14.08
C SER A 323 4.77 -41.38 12.57
N ALA A 324 5.85 -41.10 11.80
CA ALA A 324 6.63 -41.88 10.78
C ALA A 324 5.93 -42.80 9.73
N PRO A 325 6.48 -43.02 8.47
CA PRO A 325 7.91 -43.18 8.17
C PRO A 325 8.53 -42.61 6.85
N SER A 326 9.80 -42.23 6.99
CA SER A 326 11.03 -42.42 6.17
C SER A 326 11.06 -42.34 4.62
N GLY A 327 11.89 -41.40 4.12
CA GLY A 327 12.63 -41.51 2.86
C GLY A 327 13.58 -40.32 2.56
N SER A 328 14.89 -40.60 2.44
CA SER A 328 16.00 -39.77 1.88
C SER A 328 16.75 -38.79 2.81
N SER A 329 18.01 -39.12 3.12
CA SER A 329 18.88 -38.47 4.12
C SER A 329 19.98 -37.54 3.58
N ARG A 330 19.95 -37.11 2.30
CA ARG A 330 20.96 -36.18 1.76
C ARG A 330 20.48 -34.75 1.49
N VAL A 331 19.18 -34.52 1.36
CA VAL A 331 18.63 -33.16 1.12
C VAL A 331 18.50 -32.37 2.43
N ASN A 332 18.43 -33.08 3.56
CA ASN A 332 18.20 -32.46 4.87
C ASN A 332 19.43 -31.73 5.43
N GLU A 333 20.65 -32.26 5.27
CA GLU A 333 21.85 -31.65 5.85
C GLU A 333 22.13 -30.25 5.29
N ASP A 334 22.02 -30.08 3.96
CA ASP A 334 22.24 -28.77 3.32
C ASP A 334 21.19 -27.73 3.73
N ASN A 335 19.94 -28.17 3.95
CA ASN A 335 18.88 -27.32 4.48
C ASN A 335 19.14 -26.94 5.94
N PHE A 336 19.63 -27.86 6.78
CA PHE A 336 19.99 -27.56 8.17
C PHE A 336 21.16 -26.58 8.26
N GLN A 337 22.20 -26.76 7.43
CA GLN A 337 23.33 -25.84 7.39
C GLN A 337 22.93 -24.44 6.89
N LEU A 338 22.01 -24.37 5.93
CA LEU A 338 21.46 -23.09 5.47
C LEU A 338 20.64 -22.39 6.57
N VAL A 339 19.86 -23.15 7.35
CA VAL A 339 19.10 -22.61 8.48
C VAL A 339 20.03 -22.12 9.59
N LEU A 340 21.10 -22.86 9.91
CA LEU A 340 22.12 -22.42 10.88
C LEU A 340 22.82 -21.14 10.42
N GLY A 341 23.23 -21.04 9.15
CA GLY A 341 23.81 -19.82 8.60
C GLY A 341 22.87 -18.61 8.65
N ARG A 342 21.55 -18.83 8.49
CA ARG A 342 20.52 -17.78 8.66
C ARG A 342 20.37 -17.36 10.12
N LEU A 343 20.45 -18.29 11.07
CA LEU A 343 20.40 -17.99 12.50
C LEU A 343 21.63 -17.19 12.97
N ASP A 344 22.82 -17.52 12.48
CA ASP A 344 24.04 -16.76 12.79
C ASP A 344 24.01 -15.34 12.22
N SER A 345 23.48 -15.19 11.00
CA SER A 345 23.27 -13.88 10.38
C SER A 345 22.24 -13.05 11.17
N LEU A 346 21.17 -13.68 11.65
CA LEU A 346 20.18 -13.03 12.51
C LEU A 346 20.78 -12.61 13.86
N ALA A 347 21.58 -13.47 14.50
CA ALA A 347 22.26 -13.16 15.75
C ALA A 347 23.22 -11.97 15.59
N THR A 348 23.96 -11.92 14.48
CA THR A 348 24.84 -10.80 14.15
C THR A 348 24.05 -9.50 13.94
N SER A 349 22.92 -9.56 13.22
CA SER A 349 22.05 -8.41 13.02
C SER A 349 21.46 -7.90 14.34
N MET A 350 21.07 -8.80 15.26
CA MET A 350 20.58 -8.42 16.58
C MET A 350 21.68 -7.74 17.41
N GLY A 351 22.93 -8.23 17.37
CA GLY A 351 24.07 -7.59 18.03
C GLY A 351 24.34 -6.18 17.50
N ASN A 352 24.22 -5.98 16.19
CA ASN A 352 24.36 -4.65 15.58
C ASN A 352 23.24 -3.69 16.00
N ILE A 353 21.99 -4.18 16.08
CA ILE A 353 20.85 -3.39 16.56
C ILE A 353 21.05 -3.01 18.03
N GLN A 354 21.47 -3.95 18.89
CA GLN A 354 21.74 -3.67 20.29
C GLN A 354 22.81 -2.57 20.45
N THR A 355 23.91 -2.68 19.71
CA THR A 355 24.96 -1.66 19.69
C THR A 355 24.44 -0.30 19.24
N SER A 356 23.56 -0.27 18.22
CA SER A 356 22.93 0.98 17.76
C SER A 356 22.00 1.59 18.80
N ILE A 357 21.27 0.77 19.56
CA ILE A 357 20.39 1.21 20.65
C ILE A 357 21.22 1.79 21.79
N ASP A 358 22.32 1.13 22.17
CA ASP A 358 23.20 1.58 23.24
C ASP A 358 23.85 2.93 22.88
N ASN A 359 24.31 3.08 21.62
CA ASN A 359 24.84 4.34 21.11
C ASN A 359 23.80 5.46 21.10
N PHE A 360 22.57 5.16 20.70
CA PHE A 360 21.48 6.14 20.73
C PHE A 360 21.14 6.55 22.17
N SER A 361 21.05 5.59 23.09
CA SER A 361 20.80 5.82 24.51
C SER A 361 21.88 6.72 25.14
N ALA A 362 23.15 6.45 24.85
CA ALA A 362 24.27 7.28 25.29
C ALA A 362 24.19 8.72 24.74
N MET A 363 23.86 8.87 23.45
CA MET A 363 23.68 10.19 22.82
C MET A 363 22.54 10.99 23.45
N VAL A 364 21.39 10.34 23.69
CA VAL A 364 20.22 10.97 24.32
C VAL A 364 20.55 11.39 25.74
N THR A 365 21.15 10.50 26.53
CA THR A 365 21.58 10.79 27.91
C THR A 365 22.52 11.99 27.95
N ARG A 366 23.52 12.03 27.06
CA ARG A 366 24.46 13.17 26.96
C ARG A 366 23.75 14.48 26.65
N LYS A 367 22.77 14.47 25.73
CA LYS A 367 22.00 15.67 25.40
C LYS A 367 21.18 16.17 26.59
N PHE A 368 20.54 15.28 27.34
CA PHE A 368 19.80 15.66 28.54
C PHE A 368 20.73 16.25 29.61
N SER A 369 21.89 15.65 29.86
CA SER A 369 22.86 16.23 30.80
C SER A 369 23.33 17.63 30.39
N THR A 370 23.53 17.88 29.09
CA THR A 370 23.86 19.24 28.61
C THR A 370 22.72 20.23 28.86
N TYR A 371 21.47 19.82 28.71
CA TYR A 371 20.34 20.68 29.03
C TYR A 371 20.24 20.95 30.53
N ASP A 372 20.43 19.94 31.38
CA ASP A 372 20.41 20.11 32.84
C ASP A 372 21.48 21.11 33.31
N GLU A 373 22.69 21.04 32.75
CA GLU A 373 23.77 22.02 33.03
C GLU A 373 23.39 23.44 32.58
N GLN A 374 22.75 23.58 31.40
CA GLN A 374 22.29 24.87 30.89
C GLN A 374 21.17 25.46 31.76
N PHE A 375 20.23 24.64 32.20
CA PHE A 375 19.15 25.07 33.11
C PHE A 375 19.72 25.50 34.46
N GLY A 376 20.67 24.76 35.04
CA GLY A 376 21.33 25.15 36.28
C GLY A 376 22.10 26.48 36.16
N THR A 377 22.73 26.73 35.00
CA THR A 377 23.43 28.00 34.74
C THR A 377 22.44 29.16 34.63
N LEU A 378 21.28 28.93 33.99
CA LEU A 378 20.22 29.92 33.88
C LEU A 378 19.61 30.27 35.23
N GLU A 379 19.38 29.27 36.09
CA GLU A 379 18.86 29.46 37.45
C GLU A 379 19.80 30.35 38.28
N THR A 380 21.11 30.06 38.25
CA THR A 380 22.13 30.89 38.91
C THR A 380 22.11 32.33 38.37
N SER A 381 22.01 32.50 37.05
CA SER A 381 21.97 33.83 36.43
C SER A 381 20.74 34.64 36.85
N ILE A 382 19.58 33.99 36.96
CA ILE A 382 18.34 34.62 37.43
C ILE A 382 18.48 35.04 38.90
N GLN A 383 19.09 34.21 39.76
CA GLN A 383 19.34 34.56 41.16
C GLN A 383 20.26 35.77 41.28
N GLU A 384 21.37 35.83 40.52
CA GLU A 384 22.27 36.98 40.52
C GLU A 384 21.59 38.27 40.05
N ILE A 385 20.72 38.19 39.03
CA ILE A 385 19.94 39.34 38.55
C ILE A 385 18.99 39.83 39.66
N ASN A 386 18.28 38.92 40.31
CA ASN A 386 17.37 39.25 41.40
C ASN A 386 18.10 39.91 42.58
N GLU A 387 19.27 39.39 42.98
CA GLU A 387 20.08 40.00 44.03
C GLU A 387 20.55 41.41 43.66
N ARG A 388 20.93 41.64 42.40
CA ARG A 388 21.31 42.98 41.92
C ARG A 388 20.14 43.96 41.93
N LEU A 389 18.94 43.52 41.57
CA LEU A 389 17.73 44.34 41.61
C LEU A 389 17.38 44.73 43.04
N ILE A 390 17.42 43.78 43.98
CA ILE A 390 17.20 44.03 45.42
C ILE A 390 18.21 45.04 45.95
N ASN A 391 19.50 44.91 45.60
CA ASN A 391 20.56 45.82 46.04
C ASN A 391 20.45 47.22 45.43
N GLN A 392 19.72 47.40 44.32
CA GLN A 392 19.47 48.69 43.67
C GLN A 392 18.16 49.35 44.12
N GLY A 393 17.38 48.71 45.01
CA GLY A 393 16.14 49.25 45.56
C GLY A 393 14.99 49.36 44.56
N ILE A 394 14.99 48.51 43.52
CA ILE A 394 13.90 48.36 42.54
C ILE A 394 12.97 47.23 42.96
#